data_AF-A0A8S3J5G6-F1
#
_entry.id   AF-A0A8S3J5G6-F1
#
_cell.length_a   1.000
_cell.length_b   1.000
_cell.length_c   1.000
_cell.angle_alpha   90.00
_cell.angle_beta   90.00
_cell.angle_gamma   90.00
#
_symmetry.space_group_name_H-M   'P 1'
#
loop_
_entity.id
_entity.type
_entity.pdbx_description
1 polymer ?
#
loop_
_entity_poly.entity_id
_entity_poly.type
_entity_poly.pdbx_seq_one_letter_code
_entity_poly.pdbx_strand_id
1 'polypeptide(L)'
;AKRCEENGRVDDYLKRCTDSGFSRKLDLWDFLDQPRSRLMKYPILFKRIHKRTKDGHEDKQMLLDTINIVEELINDVSQATSAQICSNVIAKLVFTNDEQIT
;
A
#
# COMPACT_ATOMS: atom_id res chain seq x y z
N ALA A 1 -6.33 3.15 11.16
CA ALA A 1 -7.53 2.34 11.40
C ALA A 1 -7.93 2.30 12.88
N LYS A 2 -7.04 1.95 13.82
CA LYS A 2 -7.33 1.75 15.26
C LYS A 2 -7.97 2.93 16.04
N ARG A 3 -8.05 4.12 15.46
CA ARG A 3 -8.59 5.34 16.10
C ARG A 3 -10.08 5.58 15.77
N CYS A 4 -10.66 4.77 14.88
CA CYS A 4 -12.08 4.83 14.49
C CYS A 4 -12.97 3.85 15.28
N GLU A 5 -12.38 2.81 15.91
CA GLU A 5 -13.11 1.81 16.71
C GLU A 5 -13.74 2.39 17.99
N GLU A 6 -13.24 3.52 18.49
CA GLU A 6 -13.72 4.13 19.74
C GLU A 6 -14.93 5.07 19.54
N ASN A 7 -15.38 5.29 18.29
CA ASN A 7 -16.39 6.29 17.98
C ASN A 7 -17.59 5.65 17.27
N GLY A 8 -18.63 5.29 18.04
CA GLY A 8 -19.80 4.53 17.53
C GLY A 8 -20.53 5.15 16.35
N ARG A 9 -20.40 6.47 16.13
CA ARG A 9 -20.92 7.17 14.94
C ARG A 9 -20.15 6.85 13.67
N VAL A 10 -18.83 6.64 13.77
CA VAL A 10 -17.97 6.28 12.64
C VAL A 10 -18.22 4.84 12.23
N ASP A 11 -18.35 3.94 13.21
CA ASP A 11 -18.65 2.53 12.95
C ASP A 11 -20.01 2.34 12.25
N ASP A 12 -21.07 2.99 12.75
CA ASP A 12 -22.40 2.97 12.10
C ASP A 12 -22.35 3.47 10.65
N TYR A 13 -21.64 4.58 10.42
CA TYR A 13 -21.47 5.12 9.07
C TYR A 13 -20.73 4.16 8.15
N LEU A 14 -19.61 3.60 8.59
CA LEU A 14 -18.83 2.64 7.80
C LEU A 14 -19.63 1.38 7.48
N LYS A 15 -20.41 0.86 8.44
CA LYS A 15 -21.28 -0.29 8.21
C LYS A 15 -22.34 -0.01 7.15
N ARG A 16 -23.00 1.16 7.21
CA ARG A 16 -23.97 1.60 6.20
C ARG A 16 -23.33 1.78 4.82
N CYS A 17 -22.07 2.20 4.75
CA CYS A 17 -21.32 2.28 3.50
C CYS A 17 -21.10 0.88 2.91
N THR A 18 -20.69 -0.11 3.71
CA THR A 18 -20.47 -1.50 3.26
C THR A 18 -21.76 -2.19 2.82
N ASP A 19 -22.88 -1.93 3.51
CA ASP A 19 -24.19 -2.51 3.19
C ASP A 19 -24.82 -1.89 1.93
N SER A 20 -24.40 -0.69 1.55
CA SER A 20 -24.87 -0.03 0.34
C SER A 20 -24.20 -0.58 -0.92
N GLY A 21 -24.95 -0.66 -2.02
CA GLY A 21 -24.45 -1.21 -3.28
C GLY A 21 -23.27 -0.46 -3.89
N PHE A 22 -23.02 0.81 -3.52
CA PHE A 22 -21.91 1.60 -4.08
C PHE A 22 -20.54 1.08 -3.66
N SER A 23 -20.41 0.54 -2.44
CA SER A 23 -19.12 0.08 -1.91
C SER A 23 -18.70 -1.27 -2.49
N ARG A 24 -19.64 -1.97 -3.17
CA ARG A 24 -19.45 -3.36 -3.61
C ARG A 24 -19.00 -4.28 -2.48
N LYS A 25 -19.44 -4.00 -1.23
CA LYS A 25 -19.05 -4.71 -0.01
C LYS A 25 -17.56 -4.59 0.36
N LEU A 26 -16.86 -3.58 -0.16
CA LEU A 26 -15.50 -3.25 0.25
C LEU A 26 -15.54 -2.31 1.46
N ASP A 27 -14.63 -2.53 2.40
CA ASP A 27 -14.49 -1.63 3.54
C ASP A 27 -13.65 -0.39 3.16
N LEU A 28 -13.61 0.61 4.05
CA LEU A 28 -12.82 1.82 3.78
C LEU A 28 -11.33 1.51 3.59
N TRP A 29 -10.82 0.51 4.29
CA TRP A 29 -9.41 0.13 4.20
C TRP A 29 -9.06 -0.39 2.81
N ASP A 30 -9.93 -1.20 2.19
CA ASP A 30 -9.77 -1.70 0.84
C ASP A 30 -9.60 -0.56 -0.18
N PHE A 31 -10.38 0.52 -0.04
CA PHE A 31 -10.26 1.70 -0.89
C PHE A 31 -8.95 2.45 -0.66
N LEU A 32 -8.52 2.59 0.61
CA LEU A 32 -7.27 3.24 0.97
C LEU A 32 -6.04 2.42 0.52
N ASP A 33 -6.17 1.10 0.50
CA ASP A 33 -5.13 0.16 0.12
C ASP A 33 -5.04 -0.05 -1.40
N GLN A 34 -6.09 0.30 -2.14
CA GLN A 34 -6.18 0.12 -3.58
C GLN A 34 -5.00 0.71 -4.37
N PRO A 35 -4.49 1.93 -4.10
CA PRO A 35 -3.32 2.47 -4.80
C PRO A 35 -2.08 1.60 -4.63
N ARG A 36 -1.81 1.15 -3.39
CA ARG A 36 -0.69 0.25 -3.08
C ARG A 36 -0.85 -1.08 -3.80
N SER A 37 -2.02 -1.71 -3.67
CA SER A 37 -2.35 -2.99 -4.32
C SER A 37 -2.24 -2.89 -5.84
N ARG A 38 -2.67 -1.78 -6.43
CA ARG A 38 -2.60 -1.54 -7.88
C ARG A 38 -1.15 -1.34 -8.34
N LEU A 39 -0.36 -0.56 -7.59
CA LEU A 39 1.04 -0.31 -7.90
C LEU A 39 1.83 -1.62 -8.02
N MET A 40 1.67 -2.51 -7.04
CA MET A 40 2.34 -3.82 -7.00
C MET A 40 1.95 -4.76 -8.15
N LYS A 41 0.81 -4.54 -8.80
CA LYS A 41 0.33 -5.39 -9.91
C LYS A 41 0.96 -5.02 -11.25
N TYR A 42 1.41 -3.78 -11.44
CA TYR A 42 1.92 -3.31 -12.73
C TYR A 42 3.12 -4.14 -13.26
N PRO A 43 4.15 -4.47 -12.46
CA PRO A 43 5.24 -5.32 -12.95
C PRO A 43 4.75 -6.68 -13.46
N ILE A 44 3.77 -7.28 -12.78
CA ILE A 44 3.20 -8.58 -13.16
C ILE A 44 2.46 -8.46 -14.51
N LEU A 45 1.70 -7.38 -14.69
CA LEU A 45 0.96 -7.14 -15.93
C LEU A 45 1.91 -6.87 -17.09
N PHE A 46 2.92 -6.02 -16.91
CA PHE A 46 3.90 -5.72 -17.96
C PHE A 46 4.75 -6.95 -18.32
N LYS A 47 5.19 -7.75 -17.33
CA LYS A 47 5.89 -9.02 -17.59
C LYS A 47 5.04 -9.99 -18.43
N ARG A 48 3.73 -10.04 -18.21
CA ARG A 48 2.81 -10.86 -19.01
C ARG A 48 2.67 -10.36 -20.45
N ILE A 49 2.61 -9.04 -20.65
CA ILE A 49 2.56 -8.44 -21.99
C ILE A 49 3.89 -8.70 -22.71
N HIS A 50 5.03 -8.38 -22.08
CA HIS A 50 6.37 -8.61 -22.60
C HIS A 50 6.59 -10.06 -23.06
N LYS A 51 6.12 -11.04 -22.27
CA LYS A 51 6.21 -12.47 -22.62
C LYS A 51 5.46 -12.83 -23.90
N ARG A 52 4.40 -12.10 -24.24
CA ARG A 52 3.57 -12.32 -25.45
C ARG A 52 4.03 -11.48 -26.63
N THR A 53 4.87 -10.48 -26.42
CA THR A 53 5.44 -9.64 -27.47
C THR A 53 6.55 -10.39 -28.23
N LYS A 54 6.47 -10.37 -29.57
CA LYS A 54 7.42 -11.05 -30.47
C LYS A 54 8.82 -10.45 -30.35
N ASP A 55 9.84 -11.28 -30.56
CA ASP A 55 11.22 -10.82 -30.68
C ASP A 55 11.37 -9.91 -31.91
N GLY A 56 11.95 -8.73 -31.72
CA GLY A 56 12.11 -7.70 -32.76
C GLY A 56 11.01 -6.63 -32.82
N HIS A 57 9.97 -6.71 -31.98
CA HIS A 57 9.00 -5.62 -31.83
C HIS A 57 9.58 -4.50 -30.94
N GLU A 58 9.38 -3.24 -31.32
CA GLU A 58 9.87 -2.06 -30.57
C GLU A 58 9.41 -2.05 -29.10
N ASP A 59 8.14 -2.37 -28.86
CA ASP A 59 7.57 -2.49 -27.51
C ASP A 59 8.30 -3.49 -26.61
N LYS A 60 9.05 -4.46 -27.15
CA LYS A 60 9.68 -5.47 -26.31
C LYS A 60 10.72 -4.82 -25.39
N GLN A 61 11.55 -3.93 -25.93
CA GLN A 61 12.50 -3.17 -25.11
C GLN A 61 11.78 -2.16 -24.22
N MET A 62 10.81 -1.42 -24.77
CA MET A 62 10.07 -0.41 -24.00
C MET A 62 9.33 -1.01 -22.79
N LEU A 63 8.77 -2.22 -22.93
CA LEU A 63 8.12 -2.94 -21.84
C LEU A 63 9.12 -3.37 -20.77
N LEU A 64 10.33 -3.79 -21.16
CA LEU A 64 11.39 -4.14 -20.23
C LEU A 64 11.84 -2.91 -19.42
N ASP A 65 12.05 -1.79 -20.11
CA ASP A 65 12.42 -0.51 -19.47
C ASP A 65 11.31 -0.04 -18.51
N THR A 66 10.05 -0.15 -18.93
CA THR A 66 8.89 0.18 -18.10
C THR A 66 8.81 -0.70 -16.85
N ILE A 67 9.10 -2.01 -16.96
CA ILE A 67 9.14 -2.92 -15.81
C ILE A 67 10.19 -2.43 -14.80
N ASN A 68 11.38 -2.09 -15.25
CA ASN A 68 12.47 -1.61 -14.39
C ASN A 68 12.08 -0.32 -13.67
N ILE A 69 11.55 0.67 -14.39
CA ILE A 69 11.11 1.95 -13.83
C ILE A 69 10.06 1.74 -12.73
N VAL A 70 9.08 0.86 -12.98
CA VAL A 70 8.01 0.60 -12.01
C VAL A 70 8.52 -0.16 -10.79
N GLU A 71 9.46 -1.09 -10.97
CA GLU A 71 10.09 -1.81 -9.86
C GLU A 71 10.95 -0.87 -8.99
N GLU A 72 11.68 0.06 -9.60
CA GLU A 72 12.41 1.11 -8.89
C GLU A 72 11.46 2.01 -8.09
N LEU A 73 10.39 2.51 -8.71
CA LEU A 73 9.37 3.30 -8.03
C LEU A 73 8.75 2.56 -6.84
N ILE A 74 8.47 1.26 -6.98
CA ILE A 74 7.95 0.43 -5.88
C ILE A 74 8.96 0.35 -4.73
N ASN A 75 10.25 0.19 -5.03
CA ASN A 75 11.30 0.13 -4.02
C ASN A 75 11.41 1.46 -3.26
N ASP A 76 11.40 2.58 -3.96
CA ASP A 76 11.45 3.92 -3.34
C ASP A 76 10.28 4.16 -2.39
N VAL A 77 9.07 3.87 -2.85
CA VAL A 77 7.84 3.99 -2.03
C VAL A 77 7.92 3.06 -0.82
N SER A 78 8.42 1.83 -1.01
CA SER A 78 8.54 0.85 0.06
C SER A 78 9.58 1.27 1.10
N GLN A 79 10.70 1.84 0.67
CA GLN A 79 11.75 2.35 1.55
C GLN A 79 11.29 3.57 2.36
N ALA A 80 10.61 4.52 1.71
CA ALA A 80 10.02 5.66 2.41
C ALA A 80 8.98 5.21 3.45
N THR A 81 8.14 4.24 3.08
CA THR A 81 7.11 3.68 3.98
C THR A 81 7.75 2.95 5.16
N SER A 82 8.77 2.14 4.93
CA SER A 82 9.46 1.39 5.99
C SER A 82 10.20 2.32 6.96
N ALA A 83 10.87 3.35 6.46
CA ALA A 83 11.50 4.39 7.27
C ALA A 83 10.48 5.12 8.16
N GLN A 84 9.33 5.50 7.59
CA GLN A 84 8.26 6.15 8.34
C GLN A 84 7.66 5.24 9.41
N ILE A 85 7.45 3.96 9.11
CA ILE A 85 6.97 2.97 10.08
C ILE A 85 7.99 2.82 11.21
N CYS A 86 9.27 2.68 10.89
CA CYS A 86 10.34 2.56 11.88
C CYS A 86 10.39 3.78 12.80
N SER A 87 10.38 4.99 12.23
CA SER A 87 10.33 6.25 12.99
C SER A 87 9.09 6.32 13.89
N ASN A 88 7.92 5.95 13.39
CA ASN A 88 6.68 5.91 14.16
C ASN A 88 6.70 4.89 15.31
N VAL A 89 7.38 3.75 15.12
CA VAL A 89 7.56 2.75 16.18
C VAL A 89 8.50 3.27 17.25
N ILE A 90 9.67 3.80 16.85
CA ILE A 90 10.67 4.38 17.77
C ILE A 90 10.05 5.49 18.62
N ALA A 91 9.28 6.40 18.01
CA ALA A 91 8.62 7.50 18.72
C ALA A 91 7.60 7.03 19.78
N LYS A 92 7.12 5.78 19.69
CA LYS A 92 6.18 5.17 20.65
C LYS A 92 6.85 4.27 21.66
N LEU A 93 8.15 3.99 21.51
CA LEU A 93 8.89 3.23 22.51
C LEU A 93 9.09 4.14 23.74
N VAL A 94 8.40 3.80 24.82
CA VAL A 94 8.65 4.37 26.14
C VAL A 94 9.74 3.54 26.79
N PHE A 95 10.91 4.14 27.03
CA PHE A 95 11.97 3.48 27.78
C PHE A 95 11.65 3.58 29.27
N THR A 96 11.32 2.46 29.91
CA THR A 96 11.21 2.37 31.37
C THR A 96 12.61 2.38 31.96
N ASN A 97 13.20 3.55 32.20
CA ASN A 97 14.45 3.67 32.97
C ASN A 97 14.59 5.01 33.73
N ASP A 98 13.47 5.65 34.09
CA ASP A 98 13.47 6.88 34.91
C ASP A 98 12.93 6.67 36.34
N GLU A 99 12.96 5.44 36.88
CA GLU A 99 12.57 5.17 38.29
C GLU A 99 13.49 4.20 39.04
N GLN A 100 14.81 4.36 38.93
CA GLN A 100 15.76 3.67 39.83
C GLN A 100 16.99 4.52 40.19
N ILE A 101 16.84 5.83 40.44
CA ILE A 101 17.80 6.59 41.26
C ILE A 101 17.04 7.67 42.03
N THR A 102 16.56 7.35 43.23
CA THR A 102 16.72 8.16 44.46
C THR A 102 16.44 7.26 45.66
#